data_AF-A0A7S0P5U2-F1
#
_entry.id   AF-A0A7S0P5U2-F1
#
_cell.length_a   1.000
_cell.length_b   1.000
_cell.length_c   1.000
_cell.angle_alpha   90.00
_cell.angle_beta   90.00
_cell.angle_gamma   90.00
#
_symmetry.space_group_name_H-M   'P 1'
#
loop_
_entity.id
_entity.type
_entity.pdbx_description
1 polymer ?
#
loop_
_entity_poly.entity_id
_entity_poly.type
_entity_poly.pdbx_seq_one_letter_code
_entity_poly.pdbx_strand_id
1 'polypeptide(L)'
;KEPHFATFAPCIGGELHYGWALEQVERMWRHAYDDVPKLAVISANVLHAHIYKRPHLAMAPLEAYDLLLANFFRRFLSSAEAENTIVLFLGDHGVQDGPSIVDFATQVEHRQPFAQLLVATDLVTDRAQLLRANQVECSW
;
A
#
# COMPACT_ATOMS: atom_id res chain seq x y z
N LYS A 1 -0.23 4.42 34.64
CA LYS A 1 -1.12 5.28 33.83
C LYS A 1 -1.07 4.74 32.42
N GLU A 2 -2.08 3.97 32.04
CA GLU A 2 -2.19 3.42 30.69
C GLU A 2 -2.44 4.57 29.70
N PRO A 3 -1.88 4.52 28.48
CA PRO A 3 -2.16 5.52 27.48
C PRO A 3 -3.58 5.32 26.98
N HIS A 4 -4.42 6.34 27.16
CA HIS A 4 -5.72 6.44 26.54
C HIS A 4 -5.55 6.51 25.01
N PHE A 5 -5.62 5.37 24.34
CA PHE A 5 -5.85 5.34 22.91
C PHE A 5 -7.26 5.88 22.67
N ALA A 6 -7.34 7.01 21.95
CA ALA A 6 -8.61 7.56 21.50
C ALA A 6 -9.40 6.46 20.78
N THR A 7 -10.70 6.40 21.05
CA THR A 7 -11.64 5.43 20.48
C THR A 7 -11.57 5.39 18.96
N PHE A 8 -10.84 4.41 18.42
CA PHE A 8 -10.78 4.11 16.99
C PHE A 8 -11.93 3.16 16.64
N ALA A 9 -12.80 3.57 15.73
CA ALA A 9 -13.62 2.66 14.93
C ALA A 9 -14.10 3.41 13.67
N PRO A 10 -14.07 2.76 12.49
CA PRO A 10 -14.93 1.61 12.26
C PRO A 10 -14.10 0.32 12.30
N CYS A 11 -14.14 -0.35 13.44
CA CYS A 11 -13.72 -1.74 13.54
C CYS A 11 -14.92 -2.61 13.16
N ILE A 12 -14.78 -3.51 12.18
CA ILE A 12 -15.76 -4.59 11.97
C ILE A 12 -15.28 -5.75 12.83
N GLY A 13 -16.00 -6.09 13.89
CA GLY A 13 -15.65 -7.22 14.75
C GLY A 13 -14.37 -7.07 15.59
N GLY A 14 -13.84 -5.85 15.75
CA GLY A 14 -12.62 -5.60 16.54
C GLY A 14 -11.32 -5.50 15.73
N GLU A 15 -11.39 -5.65 14.41
CA GLU A 15 -10.23 -5.52 13.51
C GLU A 15 -10.19 -4.16 12.81
N LEU A 16 -8.97 -3.67 12.57
CA LEU A 16 -8.76 -2.49 11.72
C LEU A 16 -9.27 -2.80 10.31
N HIS A 17 -10.19 -1.97 9.80
CA HIS A 17 -10.87 -2.14 8.50
C HIS A 17 -9.90 -2.43 7.33
N TYR A 18 -8.67 -1.94 7.41
CA TYR A 18 -7.63 -2.14 6.40
C TYR A 18 -7.06 -3.56 6.36
N GLY A 19 -7.02 -4.28 7.49
CA GLY A 19 -6.54 -5.66 7.56
C GLY A 19 -7.45 -6.63 6.84
N TRP A 20 -8.77 -6.44 6.99
CA TRP A 20 -9.77 -7.33 6.40
C TRP A 20 -9.67 -7.43 4.87
N ALA A 21 -9.45 -6.29 4.18
CA ALA A 21 -9.29 -6.28 2.72
C ALA A 21 -8.07 -7.10 2.27
N LEU A 22 -6.95 -6.99 2.99
CA LEU A 22 -5.73 -7.78 2.73
C LEU A 22 -6.00 -9.28 2.93
N GLU A 23 -6.76 -9.65 3.97
CA GLU A 23 -7.15 -11.04 4.20
C GLU A 23 -8.07 -11.59 3.11
N GLN A 24 -9.02 -10.80 2.61
CA GLN A 24 -9.88 -11.24 1.51
C GLN A 24 -9.08 -11.50 0.23
N VAL A 25 -8.11 -10.63 -0.08
CA VAL A 25 -7.22 -10.84 -1.22
C VAL A 25 -6.38 -12.09 -1.05
N GLU A 26 -5.79 -12.30 0.13
CA GLU A 26 -5.01 -13.51 0.41
C GLU A 26 -5.85 -14.79 0.25
N ARG A 27 -7.08 -14.79 0.79
CA ARG A 27 -7.99 -15.94 0.65
C ARG A 27 -8.39 -16.18 -0.81
N MET A 28 -8.70 -15.12 -1.55
CA MET A 28 -9.02 -15.23 -2.97
C MET A 28 -7.85 -15.80 -3.76
N TRP A 29 -6.62 -15.35 -3.47
CA TRP A 29 -5.44 -15.83 -4.18
C TRP A 29 -5.15 -17.31 -3.92
N ARG A 30 -5.23 -17.75 -2.67
CA ARG A 30 -4.86 -19.11 -2.23
C ARG A 30 -5.95 -20.17 -2.39
N HIS A 31 -7.22 -19.77 -2.43
CA HIS A 31 -8.33 -20.71 -2.26
C HIS A 31 -9.42 -20.61 -3.32
N ALA A 32 -9.38 -19.59 -4.17
CA ALA A 32 -10.36 -19.45 -5.24
C ALA A 32 -9.72 -19.78 -6.59
N TYR A 33 -10.29 -20.73 -7.32
CA TYR A 33 -10.05 -20.98 -8.75
C TYR A 33 -8.56 -21.01 -9.14
N ASP A 34 -7.90 -22.15 -8.97
CA ASP A 34 -6.44 -22.29 -9.13
C ASP A 34 -5.94 -21.93 -10.54
N ASP A 35 -6.75 -22.17 -11.57
CA ASP A 35 -6.33 -22.08 -12.97
C ASP A 35 -6.82 -20.83 -13.73
N VAL A 36 -7.28 -19.80 -13.01
CA VAL A 36 -7.72 -18.53 -13.64
C VAL A 36 -6.84 -17.36 -13.23
N PRO A 37 -6.50 -16.45 -14.19
CA PRO A 37 -5.86 -15.18 -13.86
C PRO A 37 -6.72 -14.37 -12.89
N LYS A 38 -6.08 -13.80 -11.87
CA LYS A 38 -6.76 -13.01 -10.82
C LYS A 38 -6.29 -11.57 -10.88
N LEU A 39 -7.19 -10.66 -10.53
CA LEU A 39 -6.89 -9.24 -10.35
C LEU A 39 -7.54 -8.78 -9.04
N ALA A 40 -6.75 -8.13 -8.19
CA ALA A 40 -7.25 -7.40 -7.03
C ALA A 40 -6.67 -5.98 -7.02
N VAL A 41 -7.50 -5.03 -6.58
CA VAL A 41 -7.10 -3.64 -6.35
C VAL A 41 -7.52 -3.28 -4.94
N ILE A 42 -6.55 -2.88 -4.13
CA ILE A 42 -6.79 -2.37 -2.77
C ILE A 42 -6.39 -0.90 -2.78
N SER A 43 -7.34 -0.04 -2.41
CA SER A 43 -7.10 1.37 -2.13
C SER A 43 -7.28 1.61 -0.64
N ALA A 44 -6.31 2.26 -0.01
CA ALA A 44 -6.33 2.55 1.40
C ALA A 44 -6.22 4.05 1.65
N ASN A 45 -7.12 4.56 2.49
CA ASN A 45 -7.22 6.00 2.76
C ASN A 45 -6.80 6.36 4.20
N VAL A 46 -5.80 5.65 4.73
CA VAL A 46 -5.35 5.74 6.14
C VAL A 46 -4.97 7.17 6.51
N LEU A 47 -4.32 7.88 5.58
CA LEU A 47 -3.78 9.22 5.80
C LEU A 47 -4.80 10.35 5.72
N HIS A 48 -5.83 10.20 4.90
CA HIS A 48 -6.76 11.28 4.58
C HIS A 48 -7.68 11.66 5.75
N ALA A 49 -7.88 10.78 6.74
CA ALA A 49 -8.62 11.13 7.94
C ALA A 49 -7.77 11.94 8.95
N HIS A 50 -6.44 11.79 8.92
CA HIS A 50 -5.55 12.25 10.00
C HIS A 50 -4.71 13.49 9.64
N ILE A 51 -4.28 13.63 8.38
CA ILE A 51 -3.45 14.76 7.93
C ILE A 51 -4.17 16.11 8.13
N TYR A 52 -5.48 16.18 7.88
CA TYR A 52 -6.24 17.43 7.97
C TYR A 52 -6.45 17.97 9.39
N LYS A 53 -6.21 17.18 10.45
CA LYS A 53 -6.50 17.61 11.82
C LYS A 53 -5.24 17.73 12.68
N ARG A 54 -4.31 16.77 12.63
CA ARG A 54 -3.11 16.72 13.50
C ARG A 54 -1.98 15.88 12.86
N PRO A 55 -1.07 16.48 12.06
CA PRO A 55 -0.04 15.72 11.35
C PRO A 55 0.88 14.89 12.26
N HIS A 56 1.17 15.37 13.47
CA HIS A 56 1.96 14.63 14.47
C HIS A 56 1.24 13.40 15.07
N LEU A 57 -0.09 13.28 14.91
CA LEU A 57 -0.85 12.10 15.34
C LEU A 57 -1.10 11.10 14.20
N ALA A 58 -0.70 11.43 12.97
CA ALA A 58 -0.85 10.53 11.82
C ALA A 58 0.16 9.37 11.84
N MET A 59 1.20 9.43 12.68
CA MET A 59 2.25 8.41 12.75
C MET A 59 1.74 7.06 13.26
N ALA A 60 0.93 7.01 14.32
CA ALA A 60 0.47 5.74 14.88
C ALA A 60 -0.45 4.94 13.91
N PRO A 61 -1.43 5.56 13.22
CA PRO A 61 -2.19 4.88 12.17
C PRO A 61 -1.35 4.43 10.98
N LEU A 62 -0.34 5.22 10.60
CA LEU A 62 0.62 4.85 9.56
C LEU A 62 1.46 3.64 9.95
N GLU A 63 2.06 3.65 11.14
CA GLU A 63 2.84 2.54 11.68
C GLU A 63 2.00 1.26 11.78
N ALA A 64 0.75 1.38 12.23
CA ALA A 64 -0.17 0.25 12.28
C ALA A 64 -0.47 -0.31 10.88
N TYR A 65 -0.68 0.56 9.89
CA TYR A 65 -0.92 0.12 8.51
C TYR A 65 0.33 -0.46 7.84
N ASP A 66 1.50 0.12 8.08
CA ASP A 66 2.80 -0.41 7.63
C ASP A 66 3.03 -1.82 8.18
N LEU A 67 2.75 -2.04 9.47
CA LEU A 67 2.83 -3.38 10.07
C LEU A 67 1.85 -4.38 9.43
N LEU A 68 0.62 -3.96 9.11
CA LEU A 68 -0.35 -4.80 8.40
C LEU A 68 0.15 -5.18 7.00
N LEU A 69 0.66 -4.21 6.25
CA LEU A 69 1.23 -4.44 4.91
C LEU A 69 2.46 -5.35 4.98
N ALA A 70 3.39 -5.08 5.89
CA ALA A 70 4.60 -5.89 6.07
C ALA A 70 4.26 -7.35 6.42
N ASN A 71 3.28 -7.57 7.29
CA ASN A 71 2.81 -8.91 7.64
C ASN A 71 2.12 -9.60 6.46
N PHE A 72 1.25 -8.89 5.72
CA PHE A 72 0.61 -9.41 4.51
C PHE A 72 1.66 -9.83 3.48
N PHE A 73 2.59 -8.94 3.12
CA PHE A 73 3.62 -9.24 2.13
C PHE A 73 4.55 -10.35 2.58
N ARG A 74 4.91 -10.43 3.86
CA ARG A 74 5.74 -11.53 4.37
C ARG A 74 5.06 -12.90 4.16
N ARG A 75 3.75 -13.00 4.43
CA ARG A 75 2.99 -14.25 4.23
C ARG A 75 2.70 -14.54 2.76
N PHE A 76 2.39 -13.51 1.99
CA PHE A 76 2.04 -13.62 0.58
C PHE A 76 3.27 -14.00 -0.25
N LEU A 77 4.39 -13.30 -0.08
CA LEU A 77 5.61 -13.54 -0.85
C LEU A 77 6.30 -14.87 -0.48
N SER A 78 5.95 -15.48 0.64
CA SER A 78 6.41 -16.84 1.00
C SER A 78 5.53 -17.95 0.41
N SER A 79 4.55 -17.61 -0.43
CA SER A 79 3.61 -18.56 -1.05
C SER A 79 3.98 -18.83 -2.51
N ALA A 80 3.63 -20.01 -3.02
CA ALA A 80 3.92 -20.37 -4.41
C ALA A 80 3.15 -19.48 -5.40
N GLU A 81 1.98 -18.99 -4.98
CA GLU A 81 1.13 -18.10 -5.76
C GLU A 81 1.80 -16.75 -6.04
N ALA A 82 2.73 -16.31 -5.19
CA ALA A 82 3.49 -15.07 -5.42
C ALA A 82 4.51 -15.21 -6.56
N GLU A 83 4.95 -16.42 -6.91
CA GLU A 83 5.97 -16.63 -7.94
C GLU A 83 5.53 -16.17 -9.33
N ASN A 84 4.22 -16.18 -9.60
CA ASN A 84 3.59 -15.72 -10.84
C ASN A 84 2.63 -14.54 -10.60
N THR A 85 2.91 -13.70 -9.60
CA THR A 85 2.10 -12.52 -9.30
C THR A 85 2.91 -11.24 -9.50
N ILE A 86 2.31 -10.26 -10.18
CA ILE A 86 2.79 -8.87 -10.22
C ILE A 86 2.09 -8.08 -9.12
N VAL A 87 2.85 -7.36 -8.32
CA VAL A 87 2.32 -6.43 -7.32
C VAL A 87 2.79 -5.01 -7.63
N LEU A 88 1.83 -4.12 -7.85
CA LEU A 88 2.08 -2.68 -7.91
C LEU A 88 1.62 -2.03 -6.60
N PHE A 89 2.53 -1.38 -5.90
CA PHE A 89 2.23 -0.54 -4.74
C PHE A 89 2.47 0.91 -5.12
N LEU A 90 1.40 1.71 -5.09
CA LEU A 90 1.39 3.07 -5.63
C LEU A 90 0.63 4.02 -4.69
N GLY A 91 1.22 5.19 -4.43
CA GLY A 91 0.52 6.34 -3.88
C GLY A 91 -0.18 7.13 -5.00
N ASP A 92 -1.39 7.61 -4.76
CA ASP A 92 -2.15 8.44 -5.70
C ASP A 92 -1.57 9.86 -5.85
N HIS A 93 -0.89 10.36 -4.81
CA HIS A 93 -0.08 11.57 -4.81
C HIS A 93 0.99 11.56 -3.69
N GLY A 94 1.91 12.51 -3.73
CA GLY A 94 2.86 12.78 -2.64
C GLY A 94 2.19 13.41 -1.40
N VAL A 95 2.97 13.76 -0.38
CA VAL A 95 2.40 14.42 0.81
C VAL A 95 1.89 15.80 0.42
N GLN A 96 0.58 16.05 0.62
CA GLN A 96 0.00 17.37 0.48
C GLN A 96 0.45 18.27 1.64
N ASP A 97 1.31 19.23 1.33
CA ASP A 97 1.83 20.22 2.28
C ASP A 97 1.60 21.63 1.73
N GLY A 98 0.66 22.38 2.32
CA GLY A 98 0.34 23.73 1.87
C GLY A 98 -1.11 24.18 2.14
N PRO A 99 -1.40 25.49 1.98
CA PRO A 99 -2.70 26.08 2.26
C PRO A 99 -3.73 25.69 1.19
N SER A 100 -4.48 24.61 1.46
CA SER A 100 -5.64 24.15 0.69
C SER A 100 -5.39 23.81 -0.78
N ILE A 101 -6.34 23.10 -1.38
CA ILE A 101 -6.30 22.58 -2.76
C ILE A 101 -6.18 23.76 -3.73
N VAL A 102 -4.95 24.05 -4.17
CA VAL A 102 -4.70 24.88 -5.36
C VAL A 102 -5.09 24.02 -6.58
N ASP A 103 -5.47 24.67 -7.68
CA ASP A 103 -5.84 24.04 -8.96
C ASP A 103 -5.01 22.77 -9.24
N PHE A 104 -5.67 21.68 -9.68
CA PHE A 104 -5.05 20.39 -9.98
C PHE A 104 -3.79 20.53 -10.86
N ALA A 105 -3.79 21.48 -11.80
CA ALA A 105 -2.63 21.76 -12.66
C ALA A 105 -1.38 22.26 -11.90
N THR A 106 -1.56 22.77 -10.69
CA THR A 106 -0.51 23.36 -9.84
C THR A 106 -0.08 22.47 -8.69
N GLN A 107 -0.73 21.32 -8.50
CA GLN A 107 -0.41 20.36 -7.44
C GLN A 107 0.86 19.59 -7.79
N VAL A 108 1.97 20.04 -7.20
CA VAL A 108 3.29 19.43 -7.37
C VAL A 108 3.35 18.02 -6.79
N GLU A 109 2.47 17.71 -5.85
CA GLU A 109 2.36 16.42 -5.16
C GLU A 109 2.00 15.27 -6.11
N HIS A 110 1.24 15.54 -7.18
CA HIS A 110 0.94 14.55 -8.21
C HIS A 110 2.15 14.19 -9.09
N ARG A 111 3.25 14.95 -9.01
CA ARG A 111 4.45 14.72 -9.83
C ARG A 111 5.40 13.69 -9.23
N GLN A 112 5.19 13.29 -7.98
CA GLN A 112 6.07 12.35 -7.27
C GLN A 112 5.27 11.30 -6.48
N PRO A 113 4.42 10.49 -7.14
CA PRO A 113 3.80 9.36 -6.46
C PRO A 113 4.87 8.34 -6.07
N PHE A 114 4.80 7.83 -4.85
CA PHE A 114 5.60 6.67 -4.46
C PHE A 114 5.13 5.45 -5.24
N ALA A 115 6.01 4.78 -5.96
CA ALA A 115 5.69 3.57 -6.71
C ALA A 115 6.75 2.49 -6.47
N GLN A 116 6.28 1.26 -6.23
CA GLN A 116 7.11 0.06 -6.15
C GLN A 116 6.44 -1.05 -6.93
N LEU A 117 7.21 -1.76 -7.75
CA LEU A 117 6.74 -2.86 -8.58
C LEU A 117 7.51 -4.13 -8.22
N LEU A 118 6.79 -5.14 -7.73
CA LEU A 118 7.28 -6.50 -7.58
C LEU A 118 6.83 -7.31 -8.80
N VAL A 119 7.79 -7.90 -9.51
CA VAL A 119 7.54 -8.68 -10.72
C VAL A 119 7.92 -10.13 -10.47
N ALA A 120 7.05 -11.04 -10.89
CA ALA A 120 7.28 -12.47 -10.97
C ALA A 120 8.57 -12.78 -11.73
N THR A 121 9.44 -13.64 -11.19
CA THR A 121 10.82 -13.81 -11.70
C THR A 121 10.87 -14.42 -13.09
N ASP A 122 9.87 -15.20 -13.47
CA ASP A 122 9.69 -15.82 -14.79
C ASP A 122 9.29 -14.80 -15.87
N LEU A 123 8.64 -13.70 -15.50
CA LEU A 123 8.33 -12.58 -16.40
C LEU A 123 9.54 -11.66 -16.64
N VAL A 124 10.64 -11.88 -15.92
CA VAL A 124 11.87 -11.09 -16.03
C VAL A 124 12.85 -11.76 -17.01
N THR A 125 12.74 -11.42 -18.29
CA THR A 125 13.67 -11.90 -19.34
C THR A 125 15.09 -11.35 -19.18
N ASP A 126 15.26 -10.17 -18.58
CA ASP A 126 16.56 -9.58 -18.23
C ASP A 126 16.52 -8.96 -16.82
N ARG A 127 16.98 -9.74 -15.83
CA ARG A 127 17.06 -9.31 -14.42
C ARG A 127 17.90 -8.05 -14.22
N ALA A 128 18.92 -7.82 -15.04
CA ALA A 128 19.77 -6.65 -14.92
C ALA A 128 19.04 -5.37 -15.39
N GLN A 129 18.15 -5.48 -16.37
CA GLN A 129 17.34 -4.35 -16.83
C GLN A 129 16.28 -3.93 -15.81
N LEU A 130 15.65 -4.89 -15.14
CA LEU A 130 14.60 -4.62 -14.15
C LEU A 130 15.14 -3.98 -12.86
N LEU A 131 16.32 -4.40 -12.40
CA LEU A 131 17.01 -3.76 -11.27
C LEU A 131 17.39 -2.30 -11.58
N ARG A 132 17.75 -1.99 -12.84
CA ARG A 132 18.02 -0.62 -13.28
C ARG A 132 16.74 0.24 -13.36
N ALA A 133 15.61 -0.35 -13.75
CA ALA A 133 14.32 0.35 -13.81
C ALA A 133 13.72 0.64 -12.42
N ASN A 134 14.00 -0.20 -11.42
CA ASN A 134 13.61 0.05 -10.02
C ASN A 134 14.57 0.99 -9.27
N GLN A 135 15.71 1.34 -9.88
CA GLN A 135 16.69 2.31 -9.38
C GLN A 135 16.61 3.66 -10.11
N VAL A 136 15.45 4.03 -10.67
CA VAL A 136 15.27 5.39 -11.16
C VAL A 136 15.22 6.32 -9.94
N GLU A 137 16.40 6.66 -9.43
CA GLU A 137 16.64 7.91 -8.76
C GLU A 137 16.12 8.99 -9.70
N CYS A 138 15.04 9.67 -9.31
CA CYS A 138 14.73 10.97 -9.89
C CYS A 138 15.88 11.90 -9.50
N SER A 139 16.90 11.95 -10.35
CA SER A 139 17.92 12.98 -10.30
C SER A 139 17.25 14.31 -10.62
N TRP A 140 17.27 15.21 -9.64
CA TRP A 140 17.01 16.63 -9.80
C TRP A 140 18.32 17.39 -9.55
#